data_AF-A0A368H1A7-F1
#
_entry.id   AF-A0A368H1A7-F1
#
_cell.length_a   1.000
_cell.length_b   1.000
_cell.length_c   1.000
_cell.angle_alpha   90.00
_cell.angle_beta   90.00
_cell.angle_gamma   90.00
#
_symmetry.space_group_name_H-M   'P 1'
#
loop_
_entity.id
_entity.type
_entity.pdbx_description
1 polymer ?
#
loop_
_entity_poly.entity_id
_entity_poly.type
_entity_poly.pdbx_seq_one_letter_code
_entity_poly.pdbx_strand_id
1 'polypeptide(L)'
;MVSAIIEDNVTMSPIVSYHLKIVLERLAKVRYRNLTSFVFRALLHKILLRSFRSHLLDTFHRVRPQSLISIKCRPHNFGDFVLLTGDAAHAMVPFYGQGMNCGFEDCLVLSEALDACNDDIPKALSLYSENRVKDAHTIIDLAMYNYEELKDLVNHRSYKLRKKLDLFLNRVFSNKWLPLYSMVTFTRMPYHEVVEERKRQDKVLSRLRNSALSMAAVGALLLIYCGKKKHLL
;
A
#
# COMPACT_ATOMS: atom_id res chain seq x y z
N MET A 1 -8.40 16.68 26.31
CA MET A 1 -7.85 17.60 25.31
C MET A 1 -7.19 16.89 24.12
N VAL A 2 -6.59 15.68 24.28
CA VAL A 2 -6.08 14.87 23.14
C VAL A 2 -7.17 14.17 22.32
N SER A 3 -8.37 13.97 22.89
CA SER A 3 -9.47 13.23 22.25
C SER A 3 -10.16 13.95 21.08
N ALA A 4 -9.87 15.23 20.82
CA ALA A 4 -10.59 16.02 19.81
C ALA A 4 -9.84 16.12 18.46
N ILE A 5 -8.60 15.62 18.37
CA ILE A 5 -7.71 15.75 17.18
C ILE A 5 -7.59 14.40 16.43
N ILE A 6 -7.99 13.32 17.09
CA ILE A 6 -7.97 11.98 16.54
C ILE A 6 -9.36 11.73 15.98
N GLU A 7 -9.51 11.58 14.66
CA GLU A 7 -10.76 11.04 14.11
C GLU A 7 -11.07 9.74 14.84
N ASP A 8 -12.34 9.50 15.22
CA ASP A 8 -12.82 8.28 15.89
C ASP A 8 -12.49 6.95 15.15
N ASN A 9 -11.74 7.03 14.05
CA ASN A 9 -11.00 5.95 13.42
C ASN A 9 -9.51 5.94 13.84
N VAL A 10 -9.21 5.81 15.14
CA VAL A 10 -8.06 4.95 15.51
C VAL A 10 -8.47 3.53 15.12
N THR A 11 -8.45 3.25 13.83
CA THR A 11 -8.31 1.87 13.38
C THR A 11 -6.89 1.47 13.76
N MET A 12 -6.70 1.10 15.04
CA MET A 12 -6.00 -0.15 15.27
C MET A 12 -6.73 -1.11 14.37
N SER A 13 -6.20 -1.42 13.19
CA SER A 13 -6.74 -2.48 12.37
C SER A 13 -6.86 -3.68 13.31
N PRO A 14 -8.08 -4.10 13.70
CA PRO A 14 -8.23 -5.22 14.61
C PRO A 14 -7.59 -6.44 13.97
N ILE A 15 -7.42 -6.44 12.64
CA ILE A 15 -6.82 -7.51 11.87
C ILE A 15 -5.29 -7.53 12.05
N VAL A 16 -4.58 -6.40 12.01
CA VAL A 16 -3.11 -6.40 12.20
C VAL A 16 -2.77 -6.71 13.66
N SER A 17 -3.50 -6.14 14.62
CA SER A 17 -3.29 -6.47 16.03
C SER A 17 -3.71 -7.91 16.34
N TYR A 18 -4.88 -8.39 15.91
CA TYR A 18 -5.38 -9.72 16.28
C TYR A 18 -4.72 -10.85 15.49
N HIS A 19 -4.36 -10.68 14.21
CA HIS A 19 -3.60 -11.72 13.49
C HIS A 19 -2.13 -11.72 13.85
N LEU A 20 -1.49 -10.56 14.04
CA LEU A 20 -0.13 -10.53 14.57
C LEU A 20 -0.12 -11.07 15.99
N LYS A 21 -1.10 -10.71 16.84
CA LYS A 21 -1.24 -11.28 18.19
C LYS A 21 -1.63 -12.76 18.18
N ILE A 22 -2.42 -13.27 17.23
CA ILE A 22 -2.67 -14.72 17.08
C ILE A 22 -1.40 -15.44 16.61
N VAL A 23 -0.67 -14.90 15.64
CA VAL A 23 0.60 -15.48 15.17
C VAL A 23 1.63 -15.42 16.29
N LEU A 24 1.75 -14.29 16.99
CA LEU A 24 2.64 -14.08 18.13
C LEU A 24 2.21 -14.88 19.36
N GLU A 25 0.93 -15.07 19.63
CA GLU A 25 0.42 -15.94 20.70
C GLU A 25 0.56 -17.41 20.33
N ARG A 26 0.37 -17.81 19.07
CA ARG A 26 0.69 -19.15 18.58
C ARG A 26 2.19 -19.42 18.66
N LEU A 27 3.03 -18.43 18.37
CA LEU A 27 4.49 -18.50 18.51
C LEU A 27 4.94 -18.43 19.99
N ALA A 28 4.23 -17.70 20.85
CA ALA A 28 4.54 -17.55 22.28
C ALA A 28 4.03 -18.73 23.12
N LYS A 29 2.91 -19.36 22.74
CA LYS A 29 2.40 -20.60 23.36
C LYS A 29 3.27 -21.81 23.01
N VAL A 30 4.04 -21.74 21.94
CA VAL A 30 4.93 -22.83 21.51
C VAL A 30 6.33 -22.61 22.09
N ARG A 31 6.54 -23.15 23.29
CA ARG A 31 7.85 -23.23 23.94
C ARG A 31 8.77 -24.21 23.22
N TYR A 32 9.31 -23.88 22.04
CA TYR A 32 10.10 -24.84 21.26
C TYR A 32 11.21 -24.24 20.41
N ARG A 33 12.46 -24.42 20.87
CA ARG A 33 13.70 -24.29 20.09
C ARG A 33 13.67 -25.11 18.78
N ASN A 34 12.91 -26.21 18.76
CA ASN A 34 12.80 -27.12 17.62
C ASN A 34 11.77 -26.67 16.56
N LEU A 35 10.69 -25.97 16.93
CA LEU A 35 9.68 -25.53 15.95
C LEU A 35 10.16 -24.30 15.17
N THR A 36 10.82 -23.34 15.82
CA THR A 36 11.45 -22.19 15.13
C THR A 36 12.44 -22.68 14.09
N SER A 37 13.29 -23.64 14.48
CA SER A 37 14.24 -24.32 13.61
C SER A 37 13.58 -25.03 12.41
N PHE A 38 12.36 -25.55 12.57
CA PHE A 38 11.56 -26.18 11.52
C PHE A 38 10.90 -25.16 10.58
N VAL A 39 10.26 -24.11 11.12
CA VAL A 39 9.64 -23.03 10.32
C VAL A 39 10.70 -22.31 9.48
N PHE A 40 11.87 -21.99 10.07
CA PHE A 40 12.98 -21.41 9.32
C PHE A 40 13.53 -22.38 8.25
N ARG A 41 13.58 -23.69 8.53
CA ARG A 41 13.90 -24.69 7.50
C ARG A 41 12.87 -24.74 6.39
N ALA A 42 11.57 -24.65 6.71
CA ALA A 42 10.51 -24.78 5.71
C ALA A 42 10.37 -23.53 4.84
N LEU A 43 10.47 -22.33 5.43
CA LEU A 43 10.23 -21.06 4.75
C LEU A 43 11.48 -20.44 4.13
N LEU A 44 12.65 -20.65 4.75
CA LEU A 44 13.89 -19.94 4.39
C LEU A 44 15.01 -20.90 3.97
N HIS A 45 14.70 -22.16 3.65
CA HIS A 45 15.67 -23.18 3.24
C HIS A 45 16.62 -22.72 2.13
N LYS A 46 16.10 -21.91 1.19
CA LYS A 46 16.84 -21.44 0.01
C LYS A 46 17.70 -20.20 0.29
N ILE A 47 17.47 -19.51 1.42
CA ILE A 47 18.09 -18.21 1.72
C ILE A 47 19.15 -18.34 2.83
N LEU A 48 19.03 -19.33 3.72
CA LEU A 48 19.90 -19.44 4.89
C LEU A 48 21.13 -20.33 4.68
N LEU A 49 22.31 -19.70 4.60
CA LEU A 49 23.59 -20.38 4.84
C LEU A 49 23.60 -20.97 6.26
N ARG A 50 24.13 -22.20 6.41
CA ARG A 50 24.20 -22.91 7.72
C ARG A 50 24.84 -22.07 8.83
N SER A 51 25.82 -21.23 8.49
CA SER A 51 26.53 -20.34 9.42
C SER A 51 25.62 -19.26 10.03
N PHE A 52 24.63 -18.76 9.28
CA PHE A 52 23.73 -17.69 9.74
C PHE A 52 22.61 -18.19 10.68
N ARG A 53 22.43 -19.50 10.77
CA ARG A 53 21.29 -20.13 11.45
C ARG A 53 21.33 -19.95 12.97
N SER A 54 22.50 -20.12 13.59
CA SER A 54 22.65 -19.97 15.04
C SER A 54 22.40 -18.54 15.48
N HIS A 55 22.97 -17.58 14.75
CA HIS A 55 22.79 -16.15 15.01
C HIS A 55 21.34 -15.69 14.83
N LEU A 56 20.65 -16.22 13.82
CA LEU A 56 19.24 -15.90 13.58
C LEU A 56 18.32 -16.45 14.67
N LEU A 57 18.56 -17.68 15.14
CA LEU A 57 17.79 -18.25 16.26
C LEU A 57 18.05 -17.48 17.56
N ASP A 58 19.29 -17.10 17.82
CA ASP A 58 19.65 -16.26 18.97
C ASP A 58 18.91 -14.91 18.91
N THR A 59 18.97 -14.23 17.75
CA THR A 59 18.30 -12.94 17.54
C THR A 59 16.78 -13.06 17.69
N PHE A 60 16.17 -14.10 17.13
CA PHE A 60 14.73 -14.33 17.22
C PHE A 60 14.26 -14.54 18.67
N HIS A 61 15.06 -15.20 19.50
CA HIS A 61 14.75 -15.39 20.91
C HIS A 61 15.04 -14.14 21.76
N ARG A 62 16.04 -13.35 21.37
CA ARG A 62 16.44 -12.13 22.08
C ARG A 62 15.49 -10.96 21.81
N VAL A 63 15.04 -10.80 20.57
CA VAL A 63 14.25 -9.64 20.14
C VAL A 63 12.76 -9.96 20.21
N ARG A 64 12.02 -9.16 20.97
CA ARG A 64 10.56 -9.26 21.00
C ARG A 64 9.98 -8.63 19.73
N PRO A 65 8.99 -9.28 19.08
CA PRO A 65 8.26 -8.68 17.98
C PRO A 65 7.59 -7.38 18.40
N GLN A 66 7.70 -6.36 17.55
CA GLN A 66 7.18 -5.03 17.80
C GLN A 66 5.78 -4.87 17.20
N SER A 67 4.93 -4.12 17.89
CA SER A 67 3.61 -3.75 17.37
C SER A 67 3.75 -2.69 16.30
N LEU A 68 2.99 -2.85 15.21
CA LEU A 68 2.88 -1.85 14.16
C LEU A 68 1.60 -1.05 14.38
N ILE A 69 1.69 0.27 14.31
CA ILE A 69 0.56 1.19 14.48
C ILE A 69 0.29 1.95 13.20
N SER A 70 -0.95 2.37 13.04
CA SER A 70 -1.39 3.28 11.99
C SER A 70 -2.28 4.33 12.63
N ILE A 71 -1.95 5.61 12.45
CA ILE A 71 -2.68 6.74 13.02
C ILE A 71 -2.89 7.77 11.91
N LYS A 72 -4.14 8.23 11.80
CA LYS A 72 -4.52 9.38 10.99
C LYS A 72 -5.00 10.46 11.94
N CYS A 73 -4.57 11.70 11.75
CA CYS A 73 -5.12 12.84 12.46
C CYS A 73 -5.50 13.95 11.48
N ARG A 74 -6.39 14.83 11.95
CA ARG A 74 -6.84 16.03 11.24
C ARG A 74 -7.45 16.98 12.28
N PRO A 75 -7.17 18.30 12.20
CA PRO A 75 -6.13 18.94 11.39
C PRO A 75 -4.71 18.56 11.85
N HIS A 76 -3.70 18.82 11.02
CA HIS A 76 -2.29 18.68 11.41
C HIS A 76 -1.79 19.88 12.23
N ASN A 77 -2.46 21.02 12.18
CA ASN A 77 -2.14 22.20 12.97
C ASN A 77 -3.11 22.38 14.14
N PHE A 78 -2.67 23.07 15.19
CA PHE A 78 -3.54 23.53 16.27
C PHE A 78 -3.31 25.01 16.52
N GLY A 79 -4.35 25.81 16.25
CA GLY A 79 -4.23 27.26 16.20
C GLY A 79 -3.17 27.71 15.19
N ASP A 80 -2.49 28.80 15.54
CA ASP A 80 -1.57 29.50 14.65
C ASP A 80 -0.10 29.25 14.98
N PHE A 81 0.18 28.29 15.87
CA PHE A 81 1.51 28.13 16.48
C PHE A 81 1.98 26.68 16.65
N VAL A 82 1.13 25.68 16.42
CA VAL A 82 1.51 24.26 16.50
C VAL A 82 1.28 23.57 15.16
N LEU A 83 2.26 22.78 14.73
CA LEU A 83 2.17 21.91 13.56
C LEU A 83 2.69 20.51 13.89
N LEU A 84 1.92 19.50 13.49
CA LEU A 84 2.33 18.09 13.48
C LEU A 84 2.85 17.72 12.08
N THR A 85 3.97 17.02 12.05
CA THR A 85 4.61 16.50 10.82
C THR A 85 5.18 15.10 11.06
N GLY A 86 5.45 14.37 9.98
CA GLY A 86 5.97 13.00 10.03
C GLY A 86 5.07 12.06 10.83
N ASP A 87 5.68 11.12 11.54
CA ASP A 87 4.97 10.12 12.36
C ASP A 87 4.08 10.75 13.46
N ALA A 88 4.34 11.99 13.88
CA ALA A 88 3.47 12.69 14.84
C ALA A 88 2.10 13.06 14.25
N ALA A 89 2.03 13.25 12.93
CA ALA A 89 0.78 13.51 12.20
C ALA A 89 0.21 12.23 11.55
N HIS A 90 1.07 11.35 11.02
CA HIS A 90 0.65 10.24 10.17
C HIS A 90 1.53 8.99 10.33
N ALA A 91 1.57 8.42 11.54
CA ALA A 91 2.20 7.13 11.76
C ALA A 91 1.58 6.06 10.86
N MET A 92 2.41 5.36 10.08
CA MET A 92 1.95 4.36 9.10
C MET A 92 2.68 3.05 9.24
N VAL A 93 2.06 1.97 8.78
CA VAL A 93 2.70 0.66 8.71
C VAL A 93 3.83 0.66 7.66
N PRO A 94 4.96 -0.02 7.91
CA PRO A 94 6.17 0.09 7.08
C PRO A 94 6.10 -0.72 5.76
N PHE A 95 4.91 -1.12 5.31
CA PHE A 95 4.78 -2.02 4.17
C PHE A 95 5.02 -1.35 2.82
N TYR A 96 4.98 -0.01 2.74
CA TYR A 96 5.35 0.72 1.52
C TYR A 96 6.75 1.35 1.58
N GLY A 97 7.38 1.41 2.76
CA GLY A 97 8.66 2.09 2.94
C GLY A 97 8.59 3.61 2.76
N GLN A 98 7.43 4.23 2.99
CA GLN A 98 7.18 5.65 2.69
C GLN A 98 7.08 6.56 3.91
N GLY A 99 7.11 6.05 5.14
CA GLY A 99 6.97 6.90 6.35
C GLY A 99 8.00 8.04 6.40
N MET A 100 9.28 7.72 6.26
CA MET A 100 10.36 8.72 6.22
C MET A 100 10.24 9.68 5.03
N ASN A 101 9.97 9.16 3.82
CA ASN A 101 9.85 10.01 2.63
C ASN A 101 8.65 10.96 2.73
N CYS A 102 7.52 10.48 3.25
CA CYS A 102 6.34 11.29 3.53
C CYS A 102 6.66 12.38 4.56
N GLY A 103 7.39 12.06 5.61
CA GLY A 103 7.88 13.04 6.58
C GLY A 103 8.85 14.08 5.99
N PHE A 104 9.72 13.71 5.06
CA PHE A 104 10.56 14.69 4.35
C PHE A 104 9.76 15.55 3.37
N GLU A 105 8.77 14.96 2.71
CA GLU A 105 7.86 15.70 1.84
C GLU A 105 6.99 16.68 2.64
N ASP A 106 6.64 16.38 3.89
CA ASP A 106 5.97 17.34 4.78
C ASP A 106 6.79 18.63 4.95
N CYS A 107 8.10 18.52 5.17
CA CYS A 107 8.97 19.69 5.31
C CYS A 107 8.96 20.55 4.03
N LEU A 108 8.91 19.89 2.88
CA LEU A 108 8.87 20.56 1.59
C LEU A 108 7.52 21.25 1.35
N VAL A 109 6.40 20.57 1.61
CA VAL A 109 5.05 21.15 1.49
C VAL A 109 4.87 22.31 2.47
N LEU A 110 5.44 22.22 3.68
CA LEU A 110 5.44 23.33 4.63
C LEU A 110 6.24 24.53 4.11
N SER A 111 7.41 24.31 3.53
CA SER A 111 8.20 25.37 2.89
C SER A 111 7.42 26.03 1.75
N GLU A 112 6.80 25.24 0.88
CA GLU A 112 5.98 25.73 -0.24
C GLU A 112 4.77 26.54 0.28
N ALA A 113 4.17 26.15 1.41
CA ALA A 113 3.07 26.87 2.03
C ALA A 113 3.51 28.21 2.65
N LEU A 114 4.69 28.26 3.29
CA LEU A 114 5.29 29.48 3.82
C LEU A 114 5.57 30.48 2.70
N ASP A 115 6.20 30.02 1.61
CA ASP A 115 6.48 30.84 0.42
C ASP A 115 5.19 31.40 -0.17
N ALA A 116 4.16 30.56 -0.34
CA ALA A 116 2.87 30.97 -0.90
C ALA A 116 2.11 31.99 -0.02
N CYS A 117 2.39 32.00 1.28
CA CYS A 117 1.76 32.87 2.25
C CYS A 117 2.63 34.07 2.67
N ASN A 118 3.79 34.28 2.03
CA ASN A 118 4.78 35.31 2.37
C ASN A 118 5.16 35.28 3.87
N ASP A 119 5.46 34.08 4.39
CA ASP A 119 5.82 33.84 5.79
C ASP A 119 4.75 34.19 6.83
N ASP A 120 3.48 34.38 6.42
CA ASP A 120 2.34 34.46 7.33
C ASP A 120 2.08 33.07 7.95
N ILE A 121 2.69 32.83 9.11
CA ILE A 121 2.65 31.54 9.82
C ILE A 121 1.22 31.02 10.01
N PRO A 122 0.26 31.76 10.60
CA PRO A 122 -1.13 31.30 10.74
C PRO A 122 -1.72 30.76 9.42
N LYS A 123 -1.57 31.52 8.33
CA LYS A 123 -2.10 31.13 7.02
C LYS A 123 -1.37 29.93 6.44
N ALA A 124 -0.05 29.90 6.54
CA ALA A 124 0.77 28.81 6.05
C ALA A 124 0.46 27.49 6.75
N LEU A 125 0.24 27.51 8.07
CA LEU A 125 -0.14 26.32 8.84
C LEU A 125 -1.52 25.79 8.44
N SER A 126 -2.51 26.67 8.21
CA SER A 126 -3.83 26.27 7.70
C SER A 126 -3.71 25.66 6.31
N LEU A 127 -3.00 26.33 5.40
CA LEU A 127 -2.80 25.89 4.02
C LEU A 127 -2.08 24.53 3.96
N TYR A 128 -1.04 24.35 4.77
CA TYR A 128 -0.34 23.07 4.91
C TYR A 128 -1.30 21.97 5.36
N SER A 129 -2.07 22.20 6.42
CA SER A 129 -2.98 21.23 7.02
C SER A 129 -4.09 20.82 6.04
N GLU A 130 -4.69 21.79 5.34
CA GLU A 130 -5.72 21.54 4.34
C GLU A 130 -5.22 20.69 3.16
N ASN A 131 -4.03 21.00 2.65
CA ASN A 131 -3.46 20.29 1.51
C ASN A 131 -2.90 18.92 1.90
N ARG A 132 -2.17 18.84 3.03
CA ARG A 132 -1.34 17.68 3.35
C ARG A 132 -2.11 16.51 3.97
N VAL A 133 -3.19 16.78 4.71
CA VAL A 133 -3.99 15.74 5.37
C VAL A 133 -4.47 14.67 4.38
N LYS A 134 -4.97 15.09 3.21
CA LYS A 134 -5.50 14.17 2.19
C LYS A 134 -4.42 13.20 1.69
N ASP A 135 -3.23 13.72 1.42
CA ASP A 135 -2.10 12.91 0.95
C ASP A 135 -1.52 12.00 2.03
N ALA A 136 -1.34 12.52 3.25
CA ALA A 136 -0.89 11.74 4.40
C ALA A 136 -1.83 10.56 4.71
N HIS A 137 -3.13 10.79 4.67
CA HIS A 137 -4.13 9.73 4.86
C HIS A 137 -4.10 8.72 3.71
N THR A 138 -3.89 9.19 2.48
CA THR A 138 -3.86 8.33 1.30
C THR A 138 -2.65 7.39 1.32
N ILE A 139 -1.46 7.87 1.70
CA ILE A 139 -0.28 7.00 1.78
C ILE A 139 -0.39 5.97 2.90
N ILE A 140 -1.04 6.32 4.02
CA ILE A 140 -1.40 5.35 5.07
C ILE A 140 -2.27 4.21 4.48
N ASP A 141 -3.29 4.56 3.70
CA ASP A 141 -4.16 3.57 3.07
C ASP A 141 -3.43 2.72 2.03
N LEU A 142 -2.55 3.34 1.23
CA LEU A 142 -1.71 2.62 0.27
C LEU A 142 -0.75 1.65 0.97
N ALA A 143 -0.18 2.04 2.12
CA ALA A 143 0.67 1.17 2.93
C ALA A 143 -0.10 -0.05 3.47
N MET A 144 -1.33 0.17 3.97
CA MET A 144 -2.22 -0.92 4.39
C MET A 144 -2.67 -1.79 3.22
N TYR A 145 -2.94 -1.21 2.05
CA TYR A 145 -3.23 -1.98 0.84
C TYR A 145 -2.04 -2.85 0.42
N ASN A 146 -0.81 -2.33 0.50
CA ASN A 146 0.38 -3.10 0.14
C ASN A 146 0.65 -4.26 1.11
N TYR A 147 0.27 -4.12 2.38
CA TYR A 147 0.27 -5.26 3.31
C TYR A 147 -0.62 -6.41 2.82
N GLU A 148 -1.86 -6.11 2.43
CA GLU A 148 -2.80 -7.10 1.88
C GLU A 148 -2.28 -7.68 0.56
N GLU A 149 -1.64 -6.85 -0.28
CA GLU A 149 -1.00 -7.26 -1.53
C GLU A 149 0.09 -8.31 -1.29
N LEU A 150 1.03 -8.02 -0.38
CA LEU A 150 2.14 -8.90 -0.04
C LEU A 150 1.71 -10.18 0.70
N LYS A 151 0.65 -10.08 1.52
CA LYS A 151 0.14 -11.21 2.31
C LYS A 151 -0.49 -12.29 1.45
N ASP A 152 -1.33 -11.91 0.49
CA ASP A 152 -2.16 -12.86 -0.27
C ASP A 152 -2.12 -12.63 -1.78
N LEU A 153 -2.31 -11.39 -2.25
CA LEU A 153 -2.52 -11.10 -3.68
C LEU A 153 -1.37 -11.57 -4.58
N VAL A 154 -0.12 -11.49 -4.10
CA VAL A 154 1.07 -11.94 -4.83
C VAL A 154 1.04 -13.43 -5.23
N ASN A 155 0.23 -14.25 -4.56
CA ASN A 155 0.09 -15.67 -4.87
C ASN A 155 -0.93 -15.94 -5.99
N HIS A 156 -1.82 -14.99 -6.28
CA HIS A 156 -2.89 -15.15 -7.27
C HIS A 156 -2.41 -14.95 -8.71
N ARG A 157 -2.87 -15.82 -9.63
CA ARG A 157 -2.51 -15.75 -11.06
C ARG A 157 -3.04 -14.48 -11.74
N SER A 158 -4.26 -14.06 -11.40
CA SER A 158 -4.89 -12.84 -11.94
C SER A 158 -4.06 -11.59 -11.62
N TYR A 159 -3.56 -11.51 -10.39
CA TYR A 159 -2.69 -10.42 -9.95
C TYR A 159 -1.35 -10.41 -10.70
N LYS A 160 -0.69 -11.57 -10.85
CA LYS A 160 0.55 -11.69 -11.66
C LYS A 160 0.34 -11.28 -13.11
N LEU A 161 -0.78 -11.69 -13.71
CA LEU A 161 -1.15 -11.29 -15.07
C LEU A 161 -1.35 -9.78 -15.17
N ARG A 162 -2.05 -9.18 -14.19
CA ARG A 162 -2.23 -7.73 -14.13
C ARG A 162 -0.91 -6.98 -14.03
N LYS A 163 0.02 -7.40 -13.16
CA LYS A 163 1.36 -6.76 -13.07
C LYS A 163 2.14 -6.89 -14.38
N LYS A 164 2.11 -8.05 -15.04
CA LYS A 164 2.74 -8.22 -16.36
C LYS A 164 2.14 -7.26 -17.40
N LEU A 165 0.82 -7.09 -17.38
CA LEU A 165 0.13 -6.16 -18.25
C LEU A 165 0.49 -4.70 -17.94
N ASP A 166 0.51 -4.31 -16.66
CA ASP A 166 0.93 -2.97 -16.24
C ASP A 166 2.38 -2.67 -16.68
N LEU A 167 3.29 -3.64 -16.57
CA LEU A 167 4.67 -3.49 -17.05
C LEU A 167 4.78 -3.43 -18.57
N PHE A 168 3.98 -4.22 -19.29
CA PHE A 168 3.91 -4.16 -20.75
C PHE A 168 3.38 -2.81 -21.22
N LEU A 169 2.27 -2.34 -20.64
CA LEU A 169 1.68 -1.04 -20.96
C LEU A 169 2.63 0.11 -20.62
N ASN A 170 3.35 0.04 -19.50
CA ASN A 170 4.39 1.02 -19.19
C ASN A 170 5.53 1.01 -20.22
N ARG A 171 5.90 -0.15 -20.76
CA ARG A 171 6.93 -0.21 -21.81
C ARG A 171 6.47 0.42 -23.13
N VAL A 172 5.21 0.24 -23.50
CA VAL A 172 4.64 0.76 -24.75
C VAL A 172 4.20 2.23 -24.61
N PHE A 173 3.68 2.61 -23.45
CA PHE A 173 3.10 3.92 -23.15
C PHE A 173 3.71 4.52 -21.87
N SER A 174 5.04 4.60 -21.81
CA SER A 174 5.79 5.03 -20.61
C SER A 174 5.36 6.38 -20.04
N ASN A 175 4.94 7.31 -20.89
CA ASN A 175 4.51 8.64 -20.45
C ASN A 175 3.06 8.71 -19.96
N LYS A 176 2.26 7.63 -20.13
CA LYS A 176 0.81 7.62 -19.84
C LYS A 176 0.35 6.47 -18.95
N TRP A 177 1.21 5.50 -18.69
CA TRP A 177 0.88 4.31 -17.90
C TRP A 177 2.00 3.97 -16.91
N LEU A 178 2.02 4.64 -15.77
CA LEU A 178 2.94 4.29 -14.69
C LEU A 178 2.27 3.27 -13.76
N PRO A 179 2.96 2.16 -13.42
CA PRO A 179 2.47 1.24 -12.40
C PRO A 179 2.34 1.93 -11.05
N LEU A 180 1.36 1.50 -10.24
CA LEU A 180 1.08 2.08 -8.91
C LEU A 180 2.35 2.26 -8.05
N TYR A 181 3.16 1.22 -7.95
CA TYR A 181 4.41 1.25 -7.19
C TYR A 181 5.38 2.34 -7.67
N SER A 182 5.47 2.53 -8.99
CA SER A 182 6.36 3.52 -9.60
C SER A 182 5.86 4.94 -9.36
N MET A 183 4.54 5.17 -9.41
CA MET A 183 3.96 6.48 -9.09
C MET A 183 4.28 6.88 -7.65
N VAL A 184 4.09 5.98 -6.69
CA VAL A 184 4.38 6.27 -5.26
C VAL A 184 5.88 6.41 -4.97
N THR A 185 6.72 5.58 -5.59
CA THR A 185 8.14 5.47 -5.17
C THR A 185 9.09 6.38 -5.94
N PHE A 186 8.80 6.64 -7.21
CA PHE A 186 9.74 7.30 -8.13
C PHE A 186 9.23 8.63 -8.68
N THR A 187 8.11 9.14 -8.18
CA THR A 187 7.56 10.44 -8.57
C THR A 187 7.17 11.26 -7.34
N ARG A 188 6.92 12.56 -7.53
CA ARG A 188 6.31 13.46 -6.54
C ARG A 188 4.83 13.71 -6.82
N MET A 189 4.15 12.77 -7.49
CA MET A 189 2.70 12.88 -7.70
C MET A 189 2.01 12.85 -6.33
N PRO A 190 1.09 13.79 -6.03
CA PRO A 190 0.33 13.75 -4.79
C PRO A 190 -0.33 12.38 -4.60
N TYR A 191 -0.22 11.80 -3.40
CA TYR A 191 -0.69 10.43 -3.14
C TYR A 191 -2.18 10.24 -3.47
N HIS A 192 -3.01 11.26 -3.28
CA HIS A 192 -4.41 11.20 -3.67
C HIS A 192 -4.61 11.10 -5.20
N GLU A 193 -3.80 11.80 -5.99
CA GLU A 193 -3.82 11.70 -7.46
C GLU A 193 -3.35 10.32 -7.92
N VAL A 194 -2.38 9.72 -7.23
CA VAL A 194 -1.95 8.34 -7.51
C VAL A 194 -3.12 7.35 -7.42
N VAL A 195 -4.01 7.51 -6.44
CA VAL A 195 -5.21 6.69 -6.29
C VAL A 195 -6.22 6.94 -7.42
N GLU A 196 -6.40 8.20 -7.82
CA GLU A 196 -7.27 8.58 -8.94
C GLU A 196 -6.77 8.01 -10.27
N GLU A 197 -5.46 8.12 -10.52
CA GLU A 197 -4.80 7.54 -11.69
C GLU A 197 -4.93 6.02 -11.70
N ARG A 198 -4.79 5.37 -10.54
CA ARG A 198 -5.02 3.92 -10.44
C ARG A 198 -6.47 3.54 -10.77
N LYS A 199 -7.46 4.29 -10.27
CA LYS A 199 -8.88 4.08 -10.61
C LYS A 199 -9.12 4.24 -12.11
N ARG A 200 -8.47 5.23 -12.75
CA ARG A 200 -8.53 5.42 -14.20
C ARG A 200 -7.98 4.21 -14.95
N GLN A 201 -6.80 3.71 -14.56
CA GLN A 201 -6.19 2.51 -15.14
C GLN A 201 -7.09 1.28 -15.01
N ASP A 202 -7.70 1.07 -13.84
CA ASP A 202 -8.61 -0.05 -13.59
C ASP A 202 -9.91 0.05 -14.42
N LYS A 203 -10.42 1.26 -14.65
CA LYS A 203 -11.56 1.51 -15.54
C LYS A 203 -11.22 1.21 -16.99
N VAL A 204 -10.03 1.57 -17.45
CA VAL A 204 -9.58 1.25 -18.82
C VAL A 204 -9.46 -0.26 -19.01
N LEU A 205 -8.85 -0.96 -18.06
CA LEU A 205 -8.64 -2.39 -18.17
C LEU A 205 -9.92 -3.22 -18.02
N SER A 206 -10.85 -2.80 -17.17
CA SER A 206 -12.17 -3.45 -17.08
C SER A 206 -12.97 -3.30 -18.38
N ARG A 207 -12.91 -2.13 -19.03
CA ARG A 207 -13.52 -1.92 -20.36
C ARG A 207 -12.90 -2.82 -21.41
N LEU A 208 -11.57 -2.87 -21.51
CA LEU A 208 -10.87 -3.73 -22.47
C LEU A 208 -11.21 -5.21 -22.27
N ARG A 209 -11.23 -5.67 -21.02
CA ARG A 209 -11.64 -7.05 -20.68
C ARG A 209 -13.07 -7.33 -21.11
N ASN A 210 -14.01 -6.45 -20.80
CA ASN A 210 -15.42 -6.64 -21.13
C ASN A 210 -15.64 -6.63 -22.65
N SER A 211 -15.00 -5.70 -23.38
CA SER A 211 -15.03 -5.67 -24.85
C SER A 211 -14.46 -6.95 -25.48
N ALA A 212 -13.33 -7.46 -24.97
CA ALA A 212 -12.76 -8.72 -25.44
C ALA A 212 -13.71 -9.92 -25.22
N LEU A 213 -14.36 -9.98 -24.06
CA LEU A 213 -15.37 -11.01 -23.77
C LEU A 213 -16.58 -10.90 -24.69
N SER A 214 -17.09 -9.70 -24.94
CA SER A 214 -18.20 -9.48 -25.87
C SER A 214 -17.85 -9.90 -27.30
N MET A 215 -16.67 -9.54 -27.80
CA MET A 215 -16.21 -9.97 -29.13
C MET A 215 -16.06 -11.49 -29.24
N ALA A 216 -15.51 -12.13 -28.21
CA ALA A 216 -15.39 -13.59 -28.17
C ALA A 216 -16.76 -14.28 -28.18
N ALA A 217 -17.74 -13.76 -27.43
CA ALA A 217 -19.10 -14.28 -27.41
C ALA A 217 -19.80 -14.17 -28.78
N VAL A 218 -19.67 -13.01 -29.44
CA VAL A 218 -20.22 -12.82 -30.79
C VAL A 218 -19.54 -13.76 -31.80
N GLY A 219 -18.21 -13.90 -31.73
CA GLY A 219 -17.47 -14.83 -32.59
C GLY A 219 -17.92 -16.28 -32.40
N ALA A 220 -18.12 -16.73 -31.16
CA ALA A 220 -18.62 -18.06 -30.87
C ALA A 220 -20.04 -18.29 -31.41
N LEU A 221 -20.94 -17.30 -31.24
CA LEU A 221 -22.31 -17.36 -31.78
C LEU A 221 -22.32 -17.45 -33.31
N LEU A 222 -21.48 -16.66 -33.99
CA LEU A 222 -21.35 -16.70 -35.45
C LEU A 222 -20.82 -18.05 -35.95
N LEU A 223 -19.85 -18.65 -35.24
CA LEU A 223 -19.33 -19.98 -35.58
C LEU A 223 -20.41 -21.06 -35.42
N ILE A 224 -21.21 -21.01 -34.34
CA ILE A 224 -22.33 -21.93 -34.12
C ILE A 224 -23.40 -21.75 -35.20
N TYR A 225 -23.73 -20.51 -35.56
CA TYR A 225 -24.71 -20.21 -36.61
C TYR A 225 -24.25 -20.72 -37.99
N CYS A 226 -23.00 -20.45 -38.38
CA CYS A 226 -22.42 -20.96 -39.62
C CYS A 226 -22.29 -22.49 -39.63
N GLY A 227 -21.99 -23.11 -38.48
CA GLY A 227 -21.95 -24.57 -38.32
C GLY A 227 -23.32 -25.22 -38.52
N LYS A 228 -24.39 -24.66 -37.93
CA LYS A 228 -25.76 -25.13 -38.17
C LYS A 228 -26.19 -24.97 -39.62
N LYS A 229 -25.85 -23.85 -40.27
CA LYS A 229 -26.20 -23.60 -41.67
C LYS A 229 -25.55 -24.62 -42.63
N LYS A 230 -24.34 -25.10 -42.33
CA LYS A 230 -23.64 -26.15 -43.11
C LYS A 230 -24.25 -27.55 -42.96
N HIS A 231 -25.04 -27.82 -41.92
CA HIS A 231 -25.69 -29.11 -41.69
C HIS A 231 -27.12 -29.20 -42.25
N LEU A 232 -27.65 -28.09 -42.76
CA LEU A 232 -29.01 -27.95 -43.31
C LEU A 232 -29.03 -27.85 -44.85
N LEU A 233 -27.85 -27.91 -45.48
CA LEU A 233 -27.62 -27.99 -46.94
C LEU A 233 -26.99 -29.35 -47.24
#